data_AF-A0A644Y2Q5-F1
#
_entry.id   AF-A0A644Y2Q5-F1
#
_cell.length_a   1.000
_cell.length_b   1.000
_cell.length_c   1.000
_cell.angle_alpha   90.00
_cell.angle_beta   90.00
_cell.angle_gamma   90.00
#
_symmetry.space_group_name_H-M   'P 1'
#
loop_
_entity.id
_entity.type
_entity.pdbx_description
1 polymer ?
#
loop_
_entity_poly.entity_id
_entity_poly.type
_entity_poly.pdbx_seq_one_letter_code
_entity_poly.pdbx_strand_id
1 'polypeptide(L)' 'MEAGSFIGPGAILCGNTRVKEGAFIGAGAVLLPGVIVGQKAVVGAGAVVIRDVPCFTKVFGNPARLCVKQ' A
#
# COMPACT_ATOMS: atom_id res chain seq x y z
N MET A 1 6.56 5.51 -9.22
CA MET A 1 5.44 4.57 -9.37
C MET A 1 5.70 3.79 -10.63
N GLU A 2 5.35 2.51 -10.64
CA GLU A 2 5.49 1.64 -11.82
C GLU A 2 4.13 1.49 -12.53
N ALA A 3 4.16 0.96 -13.76
CA ALA A 3 2.98 0.81 -14.60
C ALA A 3 1.85 0.03 -13.91
N GLY A 4 0.60 0.41 -14.19
CA GLY A 4 -0.58 -0.29 -13.66
C GLY A 4 -0.81 -0.18 -12.15
N SER A 5 -0.05 0.65 -11.43
CA SER A 5 -0.35 0.96 -10.03
C SER A 5 -1.58 1.88 -9.90
N PHE A 6 -2.39 1.65 -8.87
CA PHE A 6 -3.61 2.43 -8.60
C PHE A 6 -3.51 3.12 -7.24
N ILE A 7 -3.88 4.39 -7.19
CA ILE A 7 -3.93 5.19 -5.97
C ILE A 7 -5.34 5.70 -5.77
N GLY A 8 -5.98 5.22 -4.70
CA GLY A 8 -7.31 5.63 -4.32
C GLY A 8 -7.35 7.10 -3.86
N PRO A 9 -8.53 7.72 -3.91
CA PRO A 9 -8.71 9.11 -3.48
C PRO A 9 -8.31 9.30 -2.01
N GLY A 10 -7.65 10.41 -1.71
CA GLY A 10 -7.24 10.76 -0.35
C GLY A 10 -6.12 9.89 0.23
N ALA A 11 -5.50 8.99 -0.55
CA ALA A 11 -4.31 8.29 -0.10
C ALA A 11 -3.14 9.26 0.07
N ILE A 12 -2.40 9.11 1.17
CA ILE A 12 -1.25 9.94 1.53
C ILE A 12 0.01 9.10 1.35
N LEU A 13 0.86 9.48 0.39
CA LEU A 13 2.15 8.85 0.15
C LEU A 13 3.25 9.79 0.65
N CYS A 14 3.95 9.39 1.71
CA CYS A 14 5.05 10.18 2.24
C CYS A 14 6.31 10.09 1.35
N GLY A 15 7.32 10.90 1.69
CA GLY A 15 8.55 10.99 0.92
C GLY A 15 9.25 9.65 0.71
N ASN A 16 9.79 9.44 -0.50
CA ASN A 16 10.53 8.23 -0.89
C ASN A 16 9.73 6.91 -0.82
N THR A 17 8.39 6.96 -0.80
CA THR A 17 7.55 5.77 -0.93
C THR A 17 7.62 5.23 -2.38
N ARG A 18 7.80 3.91 -2.52
CA ARG A 18 7.85 3.24 -3.83
C ARG A 18 6.65 2.33 -4.01
N VAL A 19 5.86 2.58 -5.04
CA VAL A 19 4.71 1.74 -5.41
C VAL A 19 5.08 0.97 -6.68
N LYS A 20 5.21 -0.35 -6.56
CA LYS A 20 5.57 -1.25 -7.67
C LYS A 20 4.39 -1.57 -8.58
N GLU A 21 4.68 -2.25 -9.68
CA GLU A 21 3.75 -2.54 -10.77
C GLU A 21 2.49 -3.25 -10.26
N GLY A 22 1.31 -2.81 -10.73
CA GLY A 22 0.04 -3.44 -10.37
C GLY A 22 -0.37 -3.32 -8.88
N ALA A 23 0.37 -2.58 -8.06
CA ALA A 23 0.00 -2.38 -6.66
C ALA A 23 -1.24 -1.48 -6.54
N PHE A 24 -2.11 -1.79 -5.59
CA PHE A 24 -3.36 -1.09 -5.33
C PHE A 24 -3.30 -0.41 -3.97
N ILE A 25 -3.43 0.91 -3.93
CA ILE A 25 -3.52 1.70 -2.71
C ILE A 25 -4.97 2.13 -2.50
N GLY A 26 -5.60 1.66 -1.43
CA GLY A 26 -6.98 1.99 -1.10
C GLY A 26 -7.18 3.46 -0.74
N ALA A 27 -8.42 3.93 -0.83
CA ALA A 27 -8.78 5.30 -0.48
C ALA A 27 -8.42 5.62 0.97
N GLY A 28 -7.86 6.81 1.22
CA GLY A 28 -7.48 7.25 2.56
C GLY A 28 -6.33 6.46 3.21
N ALA A 29 -5.64 5.59 2.48
CA ALA A 29 -4.47 4.88 3.02
C ALA A 29 -3.30 5.84 3.24
N VAL A 30 -2.51 5.62 4.30
CA VAL A 30 -1.34 6.42 4.65
C VAL A 30 -0.10 5.53 4.58
N LEU A 31 0.87 5.89 3.74
CA LEU A 31 2.14 5.20 3.59
C LEU A 31 3.24 6.04 4.24
N LEU A 32 3.96 5.48 5.21
CA LEU A 32 5.08 6.16 5.86
C LEU A 32 6.26 6.37 4.90
N PRO A 33 7.15 7.33 5.21
CA PRO A 33 8.32 7.61 4.38
C PRO A 33 9.17 6.37 4.15
N GLY A 34 9.66 6.19 2.91
CA GLY A 34 10.56 5.10 2.54
C GLY A 34 9.90 3.73 2.35
N VAL A 35 8.61 3.58 2.60
CA VAL A 35 7.90 2.30 2.43
C VAL A 35 7.89 1.86 0.97
N ILE A 36 8.13 0.58 0.74
CA ILE A 36 8.03 -0.09 -0.56
C ILE A 36 6.78 -0.97 -0.58
N VAL A 37 5.88 -0.70 -1.52
CA VAL A 37 4.70 -1.53 -1.80
C VAL A 37 5.03 -2.46 -2.97
N GLY A 38 5.04 -3.77 -2.69
CA GLY A 38 5.39 -4.82 -3.64
C GLY A 38 4.46 -4.92 -4.85
N GLN A 39 4.93 -5.61 -5.89
CA GLN A 39 4.16 -5.82 -7.13
C GLN A 39 2.83 -6.51 -6.80
N LYS A 40 1.73 -6.03 -7.40
CA LYS A 40 0.37 -6.57 -7.20
C LYS A 40 -0.06 -6.66 -5.73
N ALA A 41 0.58 -5.91 -4.83
CA ALA A 41 0.17 -5.84 -3.44
C ALA A 41 -1.05 -4.92 -3.28
N VAL A 42 -1.91 -5.22 -2.31
CA VAL A 42 -3.13 -4.45 -2.02
C VAL A 42 -3.01 -3.83 -0.65
N VAL A 43 -3.07 -2.51 -0.58
CA VAL A 43 -3.22 -1.74 0.66
C VAL A 43 -4.69 -1.38 0.79
N GLY A 44 -5.33 -1.81 1.88
CA GLY A 44 -6.73 -1.52 2.16
C GLY A 44 -7.03 -0.04 2.32
N ALA A 45 -8.30 0.33 2.14
CA ALA A 45 -8.76 1.69 2.45
C ALA A 45 -8.52 2.03 3.93
N GLY A 46 -8.07 3.25 4.21
CA GLY A 46 -7.76 3.73 5.55
C GLY A 46 -6.59 3.03 6.25
N ALA A 47 -5.82 2.18 5.55
CA ALA A 47 -4.70 1.47 6.16
C ALA A 47 -3.51 2.39 6.42
N VAL A 48 -2.81 2.19 7.54
CA VAL A 48 -1.59 2.96 7.89
C VAL A 48 -0.38 2.04 7.80
N VAL A 49 0.37 2.17 6.71
CA VAL A 49 1.48 1.28 6.34
C VAL A 49 2.78 1.84 6.90
N ILE A 50 3.30 1.17 7.94
CA ILE A 50 4.51 1.56 8.66
C ILE A 50 5.75 0.72 8.28
N ARG A 51 5.60 -0.27 7.40
CA ARG A 51 6.64 -1.22 6.95
C ARG A 51 6.38 -1.63 5.52
N ASP A 52 7.40 -2.12 4.82
CA ASP A 52 7.29 -2.61 3.46
C ASP A 52 6.22 -3.70 3.32
N VAL A 53 5.52 -3.66 2.17
CA VAL A 53 4.47 -4.61 1.83
C VAL A 53 5.01 -5.60 0.80
N PRO A 54 5.07 -6.92 1.11
CA PRO A 54 5.56 -7.91 0.16
C PRO A 54 4.69 -8.01 -1.10
N CYS A 55 5.30 -8.43 -2.21
CA CYS A 55 4.58 -8.65 -3.48
C CYS A 55 3.43 -9.65 -3.32
N PHE A 56 2.34 -9.48 -4.07
CA PHE A 56 1.17 -10.36 -4.08
C PHE A 56 0.46 -10.53 -2.72
N THR A 57 0.69 -9.63 -1.77
CA THR A 57 0.04 -9.67 -0.45
C THR A 57 -1.02 -8.59 -0.31
N LYS A 58 -1.89 -8.74 0.70
CA LYS A 58 -2.87 -7.73 1.06
C LYS A 58 -2.64 -7.29 2.51
N VAL A 59 -2.67 -5.98 2.77
CA VAL A 59 -2.51 -5.40 4.10
C VAL A 59 -3.67 -4.46 4.44
N PHE A 60 -4.15 -4.51 5.69
CA PHE A 60 -5.27 -3.69 6.15
C PHE A 60 -5.04 -3.22 7.60
N GLY A 61 -5.77 -2.17 8.00
CA GLY A 61 -5.80 -1.66 9.37
C GLY A 61 -4.76 -0.59 9.70
N ASN A 62 -4.79 -0.12 10.95
CA ASN A 62 -3.86 0.84 11.51
C ASN A 62 -3.34 0.32 12.87
N PRO A 63 -2.08 -0.12 12.99
CA PRO A 63 -1.09 -0.24 11.92
C PRO A 63 -1.41 -1.40 10.96
N ALA A 64 -1.06 -1.25 9.68
CA ALA A 64 -1.36 -2.24 8.65
C ALA A 64 -0.73 -3.61 8.97
N ARG A 65 -1.49 -4.67 8.74
CA ARG A 65 -1.06 -6.07 8.92
C ARG A 65 -1.45 -6.91 7.72
N LEU A 66 -0.66 -7.95 7.46
CA LEU A 66 -0.97 -8.95 6.43
C LEU A 66 -2.33 -9.59 6.72
N CYS A 67 -3.18 -9.61 5.70
CA CYS A 67 -4.47 -10.26 5.75
C CYS A 67 -4.39 -11.60 5.01
N VAL A 68 -4.65 -12.69 5.74
CA VAL A 68 -4.51 -14.07 5.25
C VAL A 68 -5.81 -14.67 4.72
N LYS A 69 -6.96 -14.00 4.91
CA LYS A 69 -8.28 -14.47 4.47
C LYS A 69 -9.16 -13.29 4.01
N GLN A 70 -9.99 -13.53 2.99
CA GLN A 70 -11.05 -12.60 2.57
C GLN A 70 -12.31 -12.87 3.40
#